data_AF-A0A537L8X5-F1
#
_entry.id   AF-A0A537L8X5-F1
#
_cell.length_a   1.000
_cell.length_b   1.000
_cell.length_c   1.000
_cell.angle_alpha   90.00
_cell.angle_beta   90.00
_cell.angle_gamma   90.00
#
_symmetry.space_group_name_H-M   'P 1'
#
loop_
_entity.id
_entity.type
_entity.pdbx_description
1 polymer ?
#
loop_
_entity_poly.entity_id
_entity_poly.type
_entity_poly.pdbx_seq_one_letter_code
_entity_poly.pdbx_strand_id
1 'polypeptide(L)'
;MSTRMKILCAAALLAAASPAMAQDASPWDLRDRNAYVLDMQGKMWSKPIGQKGWSMMTRSARAVPKGTVFFMQNGQLYMARTGMFDRAGNFMAGGV
;
A
#
# COMPACT_ATOMS: atom_id res chain seq x y z
N MET A 1 1.87 22.95 -41.73
CA MET A 1 1.93 22.97 -40.25
C MET A 1 3.35 23.26 -39.81
N SER A 2 3.61 24.43 -39.20
CA SER A 2 4.96 24.91 -38.85
C SER A 2 5.64 24.03 -37.82
N THR A 3 6.96 23.79 -37.95
CA THR A 3 7.77 22.96 -37.04
C THR A 3 7.66 23.40 -35.58
N ARG A 4 7.47 24.71 -35.33
CA ARG A 4 7.26 25.26 -33.98
C ARG A 4 5.94 24.81 -33.34
N MET A 5 4.90 24.63 -34.15
CA MET A 5 3.60 24.15 -33.68
C MET A 5 3.64 22.66 -33.30
N LYS A 6 4.48 21.87 -33.96
CA LYS A 6 4.69 20.45 -33.62
C LYS A 6 5.40 20.27 -32.29
N ILE A 7 6.40 21.12 -32.00
CA ILE A 7 7.17 21.08 -30.74
C ILE A 7 6.29 21.49 -29.56
N LEU A 8 5.46 22.52 -29.72
CA LEU A 8 4.57 22.97 -28.65
C LEU A 8 3.49 21.92 -28.31
N CYS A 9 2.94 21.23 -29.31
CA CYS A 9 2.02 20.13 -29.08
C CYS A 9 2.70 18.92 -28.42
N ALA A 10 3.95 18.62 -28.76
CA ALA A 10 4.70 17.52 -28.14
C ALA A 10 5.03 17.79 -26.66
N ALA A 11 5.35 19.05 -26.32
CA ALA A 11 5.61 19.44 -24.93
C ALA A 11 4.33 19.40 -24.06
N ALA A 12 3.17 19.76 -24.62
CA ALA A 12 1.89 19.70 -23.92
C ALA A 12 1.46 18.26 -23.56
N LEU A 13 1.78 17.28 -24.42
CA LEU A 13 1.47 15.86 -24.18
C LEU A 13 2.31 15.24 -23.05
N LEU A 14 3.56 15.68 -22.88
CA LEU A 14 4.42 15.23 -21.78
C LEU A 14 4.01 15.82 -20.43
N ALA A 15 3.45 17.05 -20.41
CA ALA A 15 2.93 17.67 -19.18
C ALA A 15 1.61 17.05 -18.70
N ALA A 16 0.84 16.41 -19.60
CA ALA A 16 -0.42 15.75 -19.27
C ALA A 16 -0.26 14.28 -18.85
N ALA A 17 0.96 13.71 -18.91
CA ALA A 17 1.27 12.38 -18.42
C ALA A 17 1.40 12.37 -16.88
N SER A 18 0.35 12.83 -16.20
CA SER A 18 0.17 12.49 -14.79
C SER A 18 -0.09 10.99 -14.73
N PRO A 19 0.65 10.19 -13.91
CA PRO A 19 0.27 8.81 -13.70
C PRO A 19 -1.08 8.83 -12.98
N ALA A 20 -2.16 8.64 -13.72
CA ALA A 20 -3.40 8.16 -13.18
C ALA A 20 -3.13 6.72 -12.72
N MET A 21 -2.54 6.59 -11.54
CA MET A 21 -2.54 5.36 -10.79
C MET A 21 -3.99 5.18 -10.36
N ALA A 22 -4.79 4.59 -11.25
CA ALA A 22 -6.05 4.00 -10.91
C ALA A 22 -5.77 3.09 -9.71
N GLN A 23 -6.26 3.51 -8.54
CA GLN A 23 -6.24 2.71 -7.34
C GLN A 23 -7.23 1.59 -7.58
N ASP A 24 -6.73 0.52 -8.21
CA ASP A 24 -7.30 -0.80 -8.07
C ASP A 24 -7.21 -1.11 -6.58
N ALA A 25 -8.21 -0.65 -5.82
CA ALA A 25 -8.41 -1.00 -4.42
C ALA A 25 -8.91 -2.45 -4.37
N SER A 26 -8.15 -3.33 -5.02
CA SER A 26 -8.25 -4.76 -4.81
C SER A 26 -8.04 -4.99 -3.31
N PRO A 27 -8.92 -5.78 -2.65
CA PRO A 27 -8.73 -6.13 -1.26
C PRO A 27 -7.29 -6.61 -1.04
N TRP A 28 -6.66 -6.16 0.03
CA TRP A 28 -5.32 -6.63 0.38
C TRP A 28 -5.41 -8.15 0.63
N ASP A 29 -5.06 -8.96 -0.36
CA ASP A 29 -5.17 -10.42 -0.31
C ASP A 29 -4.07 -10.99 0.59
N LEU A 30 -4.33 -11.00 1.89
CA LEU A 30 -3.50 -11.61 2.92
C LEU A 30 -3.77 -13.11 2.97
N ARG A 31 -2.84 -13.90 2.44
CA ARG A 31 -2.97 -15.35 2.35
C ARG A 31 -2.10 -16.03 3.40
N ASP A 32 -2.56 -17.18 3.87
CA ASP A 32 -1.78 -18.04 4.74
C ASP A 32 -0.45 -18.42 4.09
N ARG A 33 0.58 -18.54 4.93
CA ARG A 33 1.94 -18.94 4.54
C ARG A 33 2.66 -17.98 3.58
N ASN A 34 2.15 -16.76 3.40
CA ASN A 34 2.87 -15.67 2.75
C ASN A 34 3.42 -14.67 3.78
N ALA A 35 4.62 -14.15 3.51
CA ALA A 35 5.13 -12.95 4.19
C ALA A 35 4.82 -11.72 3.35
N TYR A 36 4.42 -10.64 4.02
CA TYR A 36 4.24 -9.31 3.46
C TYR A 36 5.27 -8.42 4.13
N VAL A 37 6.21 -7.89 3.34
CA VAL A 37 7.43 -7.26 3.83
C VAL A 37 7.46 -5.81 3.40
N LEU A 38 7.62 -4.92 4.37
CA LEU A 38 8.19 -3.60 4.17
C LEU A 38 9.68 -3.73 4.43
N ASP A 39 10.50 -3.62 3.39
CA ASP A 39 11.94 -3.72 3.55
C ASP A 39 12.54 -2.42 4.10
N MET A 40 13.85 -2.46 4.37
CA MET A 40 14.59 -1.33 4.95
C MET A 40 14.63 -0.10 4.04
N GLN A 41 14.24 -0.22 2.77
CA GLN A 41 14.17 0.87 1.80
C GLN A 41 12.73 1.41 1.66
N GLY A 42 11.78 0.88 2.44
CA GLY A 42 10.38 1.23 2.37
C GLY A 42 9.64 0.57 1.21
N LYS A 43 10.26 -0.39 0.50
CA LYS A 43 9.60 -1.11 -0.58
C LYS A 43 8.78 -2.26 -0.02
N MET A 44 7.56 -2.37 -0.54
CA MET A 44 6.64 -3.46 -0.19
C MET A 44 6.72 -4.59 -1.19
N TRP A 45 6.78 -5.82 -0.70
CA TRP A 45 6.69 -7.04 -1.52
C TRP A 45 6.14 -8.19 -0.69
N SER A 46 5.69 -9.25 -1.35
CA SER A 46 5.18 -10.46 -0.71
C SER A 46 5.83 -11.70 -1.30
N LYS A 47 5.91 -12.77 -0.50
CA LYS A 47 6.38 -14.08 -0.99
C LYS A 47 5.87 -15.25 -0.17
N PRO A 48 5.67 -16.43 -0.78
CA PRO A 48 5.48 -17.68 -0.05
C PRO A 48 6.67 -18.02 0.83
N ILE A 49 6.38 -18.54 2.02
CA ILE A 49 7.39 -18.90 3.01
C ILE A 49 7.42 -20.41 3.19
N GLY A 50 8.62 -20.98 2.98
CA GLY A 50 8.89 -22.39 3.28
C GLY A 50 8.83 -22.68 4.79
N GLN A 51 8.68 -23.97 5.13
CA GLN A 51 8.44 -24.42 6.50
C GLN A 51 9.47 -23.91 7.52
N LYS A 52 10.77 -23.96 7.19
CA LYS A 52 11.84 -23.47 8.07
C LYS A 52 11.74 -21.95 8.31
N GLY A 53 11.43 -21.17 7.28
CA GLY A 53 11.23 -19.73 7.42
C GLY A 53 10.03 -19.42 8.32
N TRP A 54 8.93 -20.15 8.12
CA TRP A 54 7.70 -19.97 8.90
C TRP A 54 7.89 -20.28 10.38
N SER A 55 8.59 -21.38 10.70
CA SER A 55 8.87 -21.75 12.09
C SER A 55 9.78 -20.75 12.79
N MET A 56 10.69 -20.09 12.07
CA MET A 56 11.50 -19.00 12.62
C MET A 56 10.66 -17.74 12.88
N MET A 57 9.83 -17.32 11.92
CA MET A 57 8.99 -16.13 12.05
C MET A 57 7.97 -16.25 13.19
N THR A 58 7.30 -17.39 13.29
CA THR A 58 6.23 -17.61 14.29
C THR A 58 6.72 -17.66 15.73
N ARG A 59 8.00 -17.94 15.98
CA ARG A 59 8.57 -17.95 17.34
C ARG A 59 8.65 -16.57 17.99
N SER A 60 8.81 -15.51 17.19
CA SER A 60 8.94 -14.13 17.67
C SER A 60 7.81 -13.22 17.23
N ALA A 61 6.87 -13.73 16.42
CA ALA A 61 5.75 -12.95 15.92
C ALA A 61 4.73 -12.61 17.04
N ARG A 62 4.07 -11.48 16.88
CA ARG A 62 2.87 -11.11 17.63
C ARG A 62 1.71 -10.95 16.65
N ALA A 63 0.53 -11.43 17.05
CA ALA A 63 -0.67 -11.20 16.27
C ALA A 63 -1.01 -9.71 16.23
N VAL A 64 -1.34 -9.20 15.06
CA VAL A 64 -1.86 -7.83 14.91
C VAL A 64 -3.24 -7.76 15.58
N PRO A 65 -3.48 -6.84 16.53
CA PRO A 65 -4.79 -6.69 17.13
C PRO A 65 -5.86 -6.36 16.09
N LYS A 66 -7.06 -6.91 16.25
CA LYS A 66 -8.23 -6.52 15.44
C LYS A 66 -8.48 -5.01 15.56
N GLY A 67 -8.94 -4.40 14.47
CA GLY A 67 -9.15 -2.95 14.40
C GLY A 67 -7.87 -2.14 14.20
N THR A 68 -6.78 -2.77 13.76
CA THR A 68 -5.55 -2.08 13.34
C THR A 68 -5.67 -1.66 11.89
N VAL A 69 -5.34 -0.40 11.60
CA VAL A 69 -5.28 0.16 10.24
C VAL A 69 -3.83 0.37 9.87
N PHE A 70 -3.45 -0.09 8.69
CA PHE A 70 -2.16 0.22 8.10
C PHE A 70 -2.35 1.14 6.90
N PHE A 71 -1.54 2.18 6.78
CA PHE A 71 -1.60 3.12 5.67
C PHE A 71 -0.22 3.66 5.34
N MET A 72 -0.01 4.03 4.08
CA MET A 72 1.22 4.68 3.64
C MET A 72 1.08 6.19 3.76
N GLN A 73 2.11 6.84 4.30
CA GLN A 73 2.25 8.29 4.28
C GLN A 73 3.71 8.63 4.01
N ASN A 74 3.97 9.40 2.95
CA ASN A 74 5.32 9.82 2.54
C ASN A 74 6.34 8.66 2.42
N GLY A 75 5.91 7.53 1.87
CA GLY A 75 6.79 6.35 1.68
C GLY A 75 7.03 5.52 2.95
N GLN A 76 6.38 5.85 4.06
CA GLN A 76 6.47 5.11 5.31
C GLN A 76 5.13 4.44 5.63
N LEU A 77 5.20 3.21 6.14
CA LEU A 77 4.03 2.46 6.60
C LEU A 77 3.71 2.86 8.05
N TYR A 78 2.50 3.36 8.26
CA TYR A 78 1.97 3.70 9.57
C TYR A 78 0.98 2.65 10.06
N MET A 79 0.84 2.58 11.38
CA MET A 79 -0.14 1.75 12.07
C MET A 79 -0.97 2.63 13.01
N ALA A 80 -2.29 2.60 12.86
CA ALA A 80 -3.24 3.26 13.75
C ALA A 80 -4.20 2.25 14.38
N ARG A 81 -4.58 2.49 15.63
CA ARG A 81 -5.49 1.62 16.39
C ARG A 81 -6.58 2.39 17.11
N THR A 82 -6.22 3.49 17.75
CA THR A 82 -7.17 4.31 18.52
C THR A 82 -7.98 5.20 17.59
N GLY A 83 -9.30 5.23 17.79
CA GLY A 83 -10.20 6.13 17.06
C GLY A 83 -10.47 5.75 15.61
N MET A 84 -9.97 4.59 15.15
CA MET A 84 -10.17 4.12 13.78
C MET A 84 -11.52 3.44 13.57
N PHE A 85 -12.08 2.86 14.62
CA PHE A 85 -13.35 2.16 14.59
C PHE A 85 -14.24 2.62 15.74
N ASP A 86 -15.55 2.71 15.51
CA ASP A 86 -16.53 2.96 16.57
C ASP A 86 -16.80 1.69 17.42
N ARG A 87 -17.72 1.79 18.38
CA ARG A 87 -18.12 0.65 19.23
C ARG A 87 -18.78 -0.48 18.45
N ALA A 88 -19.43 -0.18 17.31
CA ALA A 88 -20.06 -1.17 16.45
C ALA A 88 -19.06 -1.80 15.46
N GLY A 89 -17.82 -1.30 15.39
CA GLY A 89 -16.78 -1.78 14.49
C GLY A 89 -16.81 -1.13 13.11
N ASN A 90 -17.55 -0.03 12.93
CA ASN A 90 -17.54 0.72 11.68
C ASN A 90 -16.26 1.55 11.59
N PHE A 91 -15.65 1.57 10.40
CA PHE A 91 -14.47 2.38 10.15
C PHE A 91 -14.80 3.88 10.12
N MET A 92 -14.01 4.69 10.83
CA MET A 92 -14.33 6.10 11.11
C MET A 92 -13.53 7.10 10.29
N ALA A 93 -12.49 6.69 9.56
CA ALA A 93 -11.67 7.64 8.76
C ALA A 93 -12.29 7.97 7.39
N GLY A 94 -13.53 7.56 7.12
CA GLY A 94 -14.27 7.86 5.90
C GLY A 94 -14.90 9.24 5.92
N GLY A 95 -14.08 10.29 5.90
CA GLY A 95 -14.49 11.57 5.33
C GLY A 95 -14.29 11.50 3.82
N VAL A 96 -15.32 11.88 3.05
CA VAL A 96 -15.40 11.88 1.58
C VAL A 96 -14.13 12.30 0.84
#